data_AF-A0A3C0EEY2-F1
#
_entry.id   AF-A0A3C0EEY2-F1
#
_cell.length_a   1.000
_cell.length_b   1.000
_cell.length_c   1.000
_cell.angle_alpha   90.00
_cell.angle_beta   90.00
_cell.angle_gamma   90.00
#
_symmetry.space_group_name_H-M   'P 1'
#
loop_
_entity.id
_entity.type
_entity.pdbx_description
1 polymer ?
#
loop_
_entity_poly.entity_id
_entity_poly.type
_entity_poly.pdbx_seq_one_letter_code
_entity_poly.pdbx_strand_id
1 'polypeptide(L)'
;MVEPTSHSDATRLNASPSLGVFVGRQREMAGLRTVLDDAISGQGRLVMLTGEPGIGKTRVAQELAGAAESQGMRVFWGRCYEGLGAPPFWPWVRWTQSATPLWDAN
;
A
#
# COMPACT_ATOMS: atom_id res chain seq x y z
N MET A 1 -10.68 -22.68 31.93
CA MET A 1 -11.36 -23.23 30.74
C MET A 1 -12.08 -22.09 30.04
N VAL A 2 -11.36 -21.37 29.17
CA VAL A 2 -11.89 -20.40 28.21
C VAL A 2 -11.01 -20.53 26.97
N GLU A 3 -11.63 -20.92 25.85
CA GLU A 3 -11.01 -21.18 24.55
C GLU A 3 -10.40 -19.89 23.93
N PRO A 4 -9.26 -19.97 23.23
CA PRO A 4 -8.78 -18.88 22.38
C PRO A 4 -9.43 -18.99 20.99
N THR A 5 -10.30 -18.05 20.62
CA THR A 5 -10.88 -18.04 19.26
C THR A 5 -9.85 -17.50 18.26
N SER A 6 -9.44 -18.40 17.37
CA SER A 6 -8.50 -18.22 16.26
C SER A 6 -8.88 -17.10 15.28
N HIS A 7 -7.83 -16.54 14.69
CA HIS A 7 -7.80 -15.61 13.56
C HIS A 7 -8.62 -16.06 12.35
N SER A 8 -9.23 -15.11 11.65
CA SER A 8 -9.09 -14.93 10.18
C SER A 8 -10.10 -13.91 9.67
N ASP A 9 -9.67 -12.66 9.54
CA ASP A 9 -10.33 -11.70 8.66
C ASP A 9 -9.26 -10.86 7.95
N ALA A 10 -8.49 -11.55 7.10
CA ALA A 10 -7.74 -10.90 6.03
C ALA A 10 -8.77 -10.40 5.00
N THR A 11 -9.43 -9.29 5.33
CA THR A 11 -10.29 -8.59 4.38
C THR A 11 -9.45 -8.23 3.17
N ARG A 12 -9.64 -8.99 2.08
CA ARG A 12 -9.26 -8.59 0.72
C ARG A 12 -10.00 -7.30 0.42
N LEU A 13 -9.39 -6.17 0.74
CA LEU A 13 -9.94 -4.87 0.36
C LEU A 13 -9.65 -4.70 -1.13
N ASN A 14 -10.59 -5.16 -1.94
CA ASN A 14 -10.68 -4.88 -3.36
C ASN A 14 -10.58 -3.35 -3.54
N ALA A 15 -9.41 -2.86 -3.89
CA ALA A 15 -9.24 -1.52 -4.42
C ALA A 15 -9.79 -1.55 -5.85
N SER A 16 -11.12 -1.44 -5.99
CA SER A 16 -11.72 -1.20 -7.30
C SER A 16 -11.12 0.11 -7.82
N PRO A 17 -10.44 0.14 -8.98
CA PRO A 17 -9.96 1.39 -9.55
C PRO A 17 -11.19 2.25 -9.84
N SER A 18 -11.33 3.38 -9.13
CA SER A 18 -12.41 4.31 -9.43
C SER A 18 -12.21 4.86 -10.85
N LEU A 19 -13.23 4.74 -11.69
CA LEU A 19 -13.25 5.00 -13.14
C LEU A 19 -13.08 6.49 -13.54
N GLY A 20 -12.57 7.35 -12.67
CA GLY A 20 -12.32 8.76 -12.98
C GLY A 20 -11.01 8.93 -13.76
N VAL A 21 -11.02 9.76 -14.81
CA VAL A 21 -9.80 10.14 -15.54
C VAL A 21 -8.87 10.89 -14.59
N PHE A 22 -7.63 10.40 -14.45
CA PHE A 22 -6.59 11.09 -13.70
C PHE A 22 -6.02 12.23 -14.55
N VAL A 23 -6.52 13.45 -14.33
CA VAL A 23 -6.15 14.65 -15.10
C VAL A 23 -5.28 15.58 -14.26
N GLY A 24 -4.21 16.09 -14.87
CA GLY A 24 -3.19 16.87 -14.18
C GLY A 24 -2.21 15.99 -13.41
N ARG A 25 -1.08 16.57 -13.00
CA ARG A 25 -0.01 15.90 -12.22
C ARG A 25 0.89 14.93 -13.00
N GLN A 26 1.05 15.13 -14.31
CA GLN A 26 1.93 14.32 -15.15
C GLN A 26 3.39 14.41 -14.69
N ARG A 27 3.85 15.57 -14.21
CA ARG A 27 5.22 15.75 -13.71
C ARG A 27 5.45 14.96 -12.41
N GLU A 28 4.51 15.02 -11.49
CA GLU A 28 4.57 14.30 -10.22
C GLU A 28 4.52 12.80 -10.46
N MET A 29 3.62 12.33 -11.33
CA MET A 29 3.57 10.92 -11.72
C MET A 29 4.82 10.47 -12.45
N ALA A 30 5.44 11.31 -13.29
CA ALA A 30 6.71 10.99 -13.92
C ALA A 30 7.81 10.77 -12.88
N GLY A 31 7.91 11.65 -11.87
CA GLY A 31 8.86 11.48 -10.77
C GLY A 31 8.61 10.22 -9.95
N LEU A 32 7.34 9.90 -9.66
CA LEU A 32 6.98 8.67 -8.96
C LEU A 32 7.28 7.41 -9.77
N ARG A 33 7.14 7.45 -11.10
CA ARG A 33 7.52 6.36 -11.99
C ARG A 33 9.02 6.14 -12.01
N THR A 34 9.83 7.20 -12.04
CA THR A 34 11.29 7.07 -11.90
C THR A 34 11.67 6.40 -10.58
N VAL A 35 11.00 6.76 -9.48
CA VAL A 35 11.20 6.10 -8.19
C VAL A 35 10.78 4.62 -8.21
N LEU A 36 9.71 4.29 -8.94
CA LEU A 36 9.27 2.92 -9.13
C LEU A 36 10.30 2.12 -9.93
N ASP A 37 10.84 2.68 -11.01
CA ASP A 37 11.88 2.07 -11.84
C ASP A 37 13.15 1.80 -11.02
N ASP A 38 13.56 2.76 -10.17
CA ASP A 38 14.64 2.57 -9.20
C ASP A 38 14.34 1.37 -8.27
N ALA A 39 13.14 1.28 -7.71
CA ALA A 39 12.75 0.19 -6.82
C ALA A 39 12.78 -1.18 -7.54
N ILE A 40 12.35 -1.23 -8.80
CA ILE A 40 12.41 -2.43 -9.64
C ILE A 40 13.85 -2.85 -9.90
N SER A 41 14.76 -1.88 -10.09
CA SER A 41 16.20 -2.15 -10.24
C SER A 41 16.89 -2.61 -8.95
N GLY A 42 16.14 -2.80 -7.85
CA GLY A 42 16.65 -3.21 -6.54
C GLY A 42 17.09 -2.04 -5.66
N GLN A 43 16.90 -0.81 -6.10
CA GLN A 43 17.23 0.41 -5.35
C GLN A 43 15.99 0.93 -4.63
N GLY A 44 15.74 0.44 -3.41
CA GLY A 44 14.61 0.86 -2.59
C GLY A 44 14.54 2.38 -2.38
N ARG A 45 13.32 2.91 -2.28
CA ARG A 45 13.03 4.34 -2.11
C ARG A 45 11.86 4.55 -1.14
N LEU A 46 11.85 5.71 -0.48
CA LEU A 46 10.75 6.19 0.35
C LEU A 46 10.26 7.53 -0.20
N VAL A 47 8.95 7.66 -0.43
CA VAL A 47 8.34 8.90 -0.93
C VAL A 47 7.20 9.30 -0.01
N MET A 48 7.13 10.59 0.31
CA MET A 48 6.05 11.18 1.09
C MET A 48 5.21 12.10 0.19
N LEU A 49 3.91 11.83 0.10
CA LEU A 49 2.96 12.69 -0.62
C LEU A 49 2.35 13.71 0.34
N THR A 50 2.69 14.98 0.17
CA THR A 50 2.16 16.11 0.96
C THR A 50 1.25 17.00 0.10
N GLY A 51 0.39 17.78 0.76
CA GLY A 51 -0.48 18.75 0.10
C GLY A 51 -1.84 18.89 0.79
N GLU A 52 -2.68 19.76 0.25
CA GLU A 52 -3.98 20.10 0.85
C GLU A 52 -4.93 18.90 0.97
N PRO A 53 -5.83 18.89 1.97
CA PRO A 53 -6.94 17.95 2.02
C PRO A 53 -7.71 17.93 0.69
N GLY A 54 -8.08 16.75 0.20
CA GLY A 54 -8.85 16.61 -1.04
C GLY A 54 -8.06 16.79 -2.35
N ILE A 55 -6.77 17.18 -2.33
CA ILE A 55 -5.99 17.42 -3.56
C ILE A 55 -5.63 16.14 -4.36
N GLY A 56 -6.15 14.97 -3.97
CA GLY A 56 -5.95 13.72 -4.70
C GLY A 56 -4.70 12.91 -4.32
N LYS A 57 -4.10 13.12 -3.14
CA LYS A 57 -2.93 12.33 -2.66
C LYS A 57 -3.18 10.82 -2.68
N THR A 58 -4.33 10.38 -2.18
CA THR A 58 -4.74 8.97 -2.20
C THR A 58 -4.89 8.47 -3.63
N ARG A 59 -5.42 9.29 -4.53
CA ARG A 59 -5.57 8.91 -5.94
C ARG A 59 -4.22 8.74 -6.63
N VAL A 60 -3.28 9.66 -6.41
CA VAL A 60 -1.90 9.55 -6.91
C VAL A 60 -1.25 8.24 -6.46
N ALA A 61 -1.39 7.87 -5.18
CA ALA A 61 -0.84 6.63 -4.65
C ALA A 61 -1.51 5.39 -5.26
N GLN A 62 -2.82 5.43 -5.54
CA GLN A 62 -3.53 4.36 -6.24
C GLN A 62 -3.08 4.20 -7.71
N GLU A 63 -2.84 5.31 -8.42
CA GLU A 63 -2.32 5.26 -9.79
C GLU A 63 -0.91 4.65 -9.83
N LEU A 64 -0.05 5.02 -8.86
CA LEU A 64 1.28 4.42 -8.75
C LEU A 64 1.21 2.93 -8.40
N ALA A 65 0.28 2.54 -7.52
CA ALA A 65 0.02 1.14 -7.21
C ALA A 65 -0.38 0.34 -8.46
N GLY A 66 -1.33 0.85 -9.25
CA GLY A 66 -1.74 0.21 -10.50
C GLY A 66 -0.59 0.10 -11.52
N ALA A 67 0.26 1.12 -11.61
CA ALA A 67 1.46 1.08 -12.44
C ALA A 67 2.44 -0.02 -11.99
N ALA A 68 2.71 -0.13 -10.68
CA ALA A 68 3.56 -1.16 -10.10
C ALA A 68 3.00 -2.58 -10.33
N GLU A 69 1.68 -2.77 -10.12
CA GLU A 69 1.01 -4.05 -10.38
C GLU A 69 1.10 -4.45 -11.85
N SER A 70 0.92 -3.50 -12.78
CA SER A 70 1.07 -3.76 -14.23
C SER A 70 2.48 -4.19 -14.64
N GLN A 71 3.48 -3.86 -13.82
CA GLN A 71 4.88 -4.26 -14.00
C GLN A 71 5.22 -5.54 -13.19
N GLY A 72 4.22 -6.21 -12.62
CA GLY A 72 4.37 -7.48 -11.91
C GLY A 72 4.82 -7.35 -10.46
N MET A 73 4.83 -6.13 -9.90
CA MET A 73 5.16 -5.94 -8.48
C MET A 73 3.97 -6.29 -7.59
N ARG A 74 4.27 -6.83 -6.41
CA ARG A 74 3.27 -6.95 -5.34
C ARG A 74 3.14 -5.62 -4.60
N VAL A 75 1.94 -5.06 -4.60
CA VAL A 75 1.62 -3.84 -3.87
C VAL A 75 0.87 -4.18 -2.59
N PHE A 76 1.21 -3.47 -1.52
CA PHE A 76 0.55 -3.61 -0.23
C PHE A 76 0.06 -2.25 0.25
N TRP A 77 -1.16 -2.22 0.79
CA TRP A 77 -1.78 -1.00 1.26
C TRP A 77 -1.99 -1.06 2.77
N GLY A 78 -1.55 0.00 3.46
CA GLY A 78 -1.72 0.17 4.89
C GLY A 78 -2.44 1.48 5.22
N ARG A 79 -3.09 1.52 6.39
CA ARG A 79 -3.63 2.76 6.96
C ARG A 79 -3.04 2.97 8.34
N CYS A 80 -2.57 4.17 8.60
CA CYS A 80 -2.24 4.62 9.96
C CYS A 80 -3.54 5.05 10.62
N TYR A 81 -3.95 4.33 11.68
CA TYR A 81 -5.07 4.75 12.50
C TYR A 81 -4.55 5.58 13.67
N GLU A 82 -5.06 6.80 13.81
CA GLU A 82 -4.86 7.61 15.01
C GLU A 82 -5.87 7.13 16.07
N GLY A 83 -5.51 6.07 16.80
CA GLY A 83 -6.32 5.55 17.89
C GLY A 83 -5.44 4.88 18.93
N LEU A 84 -5.82 5.00 20.21
CA LEU A 84 -5.05 4.53 21.38
C LEU A 84 -4.78 3.02 21.44
N GLY A 85 -5.22 2.24 20.43
CA GLY A 85 -5.05 0.79 20.36
C GLY A 85 -4.15 0.29 19.23
N ALA A 86 -3.56 1.17 18.40
CA ALA A 86 -2.63 0.75 17.36
C ALA A 86 -1.21 0.62 17.93
N PRO A 87 -0.57 -0.57 17.88
CA PRO A 87 0.83 -0.73 18.28
C PRO A 87 1.77 0.20 17.49
N PRO A 88 2.94 0.57 18.04
CA PRO A 88 3.97 1.27 17.27
C PRO A 88 4.26 0.54 15.97
N PHE A 89 4.40 1.30 14.87
CA PHE A 89 4.66 0.76 13.53
C PHE A 89 3.60 -0.23 13.03
N TRP A 90 2.36 -0.15 13.52
CA TRP A 90 1.25 -1.02 13.10
C TRP A 90 1.10 -1.19 11.58
N PRO A 91 1.28 -0.15 10.73
CA PRO A 91 1.25 -0.35 9.27
C PRO A 91 2.28 -1.36 8.76
N TRP A 92 3.50 -1.38 9.33
CA TRP A 92 4.57 -2.31 8.94
C TRP A 92 4.29 -3.73 9.44
N VAL A 93 3.78 -3.88 10.66
CA VAL A 93 3.38 -5.18 11.22
C VAL A 93 2.28 -5.82 10.36
N ARG A 94 1.29 -5.04 9.95
CA ARG A 94 0.19 -5.53 9.11
C ARG A 94 0.66 -5.92 7.72
N TRP A 95 1.62 -5.18 7.17
CA TRP A 95 2.19 -5.50 5.88
C TRP A 95 2.98 -6.81 5.90
N THR A 96 3.87 -7.03 6.88
CA THR A 96 4.67 -8.26 6.95
C THR A 96 3.79 -9.50 7.11
N GLN A 97 2.69 -9.40 7.87
CA GLN A 97 1.69 -10.47 7.98
C GLN A 97 0.99 -10.78 6.64
N SER A 98 0.71 -9.76 5.82
CA SER A 98 0.09 -9.95 4.50
C SER A 98 1.07 -10.43 3.42
N ALA A 99 2.38 -10.19 3.59
CA ALA A 99 3.41 -10.50 2.62
C ALA A 99 3.99 -11.91 2.75
N THR A 100 3.79 -12.55 3.91
CA THR A 100 4.33 -13.86 4.24
C THR A 100 3.27 -14.93 3.95
N PRO A 101 3.47 -15.81 2.94
CA PRO A 101 2.77 -17.09 2.93
C PRO A 101 3.24 -17.86 4.16
N LEU A 102 2.32 -18.37 4.96
CA LEU A 102 2.60 -19.22 6.12
C LEU A 102 3.68 -20.24 5.74
N TRP A 103 4.85 -20.15 6.37
CA TRP A 103 5.93 -21.13 6.24
C TRP A 103 5.60 -22.45 6.97
N ASP A 104 4.38 -22.56 7.51
CA ASP A 104 3.84 -23.74 8.20
C ASP A 104 3.14 -24.69 7.21
N ALA A 105 3.93 -25.49 6.49
CA ALA A 105 3.49 -26.79 5.98
C ALA A 105 4.70 -27.71 5.78
N ASN A 106 5.43 -28.02 6.85
CA ASN A 106 6.19 -29.26 6.99
C ASN A 106 6.35 -29.66 8.46
#